data_AF-A0A0X8GZQ2-F1
#
_entry.id   AF-A0A0X8GZQ2-F1
#
_cell.length_a   1.000
_cell.length_b   1.000
_cell.length_c   1.000
_cell.angle_alpha   90.00
_cell.angle_beta   90.00
_cell.angle_gamma   90.00
#
_symmetry.space_group_name_H-M   'P 1'
#
loop_
_entity.id
_entity.type
_entity.pdbx_description
1 polymer ?
#
loop_
_entity_poly.entity_id
_entity_poly.type
_entity_poly.pdbx_seq_one_letter_code
_entity_poly.pdbx_strand_id
1 'polypeptide(L)'
;MKQFNTRTMVKIAILTAVSVALYALNFVVFEPLKMDFSDLPVIVTGSMLGLIPGIIVAFLKNLIHLFFLGSTSPVVGEVANMSFSILIMLPFALLKGKKWDKYLIKSIIAILLASAGMFVMNYFVTMPWYGINESSERIRLLFSVYTPFNLVKSAILCGVFALIKPQIDRMN
;
A
#
# COMPACT_ATOMS: atom_id res chain seq x y z
N MET A 1 -1.09 19.19 -19.36
CA MET A 1 -1.45 17.97 -18.60
C MET A 1 -1.35 16.79 -19.55
N LYS A 2 -0.61 15.72 -19.24
CA LYS A 2 -0.61 14.50 -20.07
C LYS A 2 -2.03 13.93 -20.07
N GLN A 3 -2.72 13.94 -21.21
CA GLN A 3 -4.08 13.40 -21.29
C GLN A 3 -4.08 11.90 -20.97
N PHE A 4 -5.04 11.44 -20.17
CA PHE A 4 -5.27 10.02 -19.96
C PHE A 4 -5.70 9.41 -21.30
N ASN A 5 -4.82 8.63 -21.92
CA ASN A 5 -5.21 7.87 -23.10
C ASN A 5 -5.94 6.58 -22.70
N THR A 6 -6.71 6.02 -23.63
CA THR A 6 -7.49 4.79 -23.41
C THR A 6 -6.62 3.65 -22.87
N ARG A 7 -5.36 3.55 -23.33
CA ARG A 7 -4.41 2.53 -22.87
C ARG A 7 -4.09 2.66 -21.37
N THR A 8 -3.90 3.88 -20.86
CA THR A 8 -3.69 4.13 -19.42
C THR A 8 -4.92 3.77 -18.61
N MET A 9 -6.11 4.14 -19.10
CA MET A 9 -7.38 3.80 -18.43
C MET A 9 -7.59 2.28 -18.30
N VAL A 10 -7.34 1.53 -19.38
CA VAL A 10 -7.42 0.07 -19.38
C VAL A 10 -6.42 -0.56 -18.41
N LYS A 11 -5.16 -0.06 -18.38
CA LYS A 11 -4.16 -0.55 -17.42
C LYS A 11 -4.57 -0.30 -15.98
N ILE A 12 -5.13 0.87 -15.66
CA ILE A 12 -5.66 1.18 -14.33
C ILE A 12 -6.78 0.22 -13.97
N ALA A 13 -7.75 -0.01 -14.86
CA ALA A 13 -8.88 -0.92 -14.59
C ALA A 13 -8.40 -2.36 -14.31
N ILE A 14 -7.48 -2.88 -15.13
CA ILE A 14 -6.92 -4.23 -14.93
C ILE A 14 -6.16 -4.32 -13.60
N LEU A 15 -5.30 -3.34 -13.30
CA LEU A 15 -4.51 -3.36 -12.06
C LEU A 15 -5.36 -3.17 -10.81
N THR A 16 -6.44 -2.38 -10.89
CA THR A 16 -7.47 -2.31 -9.83
C THR A 16 -8.14 -3.66 -9.62
N ALA A 17 -8.57 -4.35 -10.68
CA ALA A 17 -9.22 -5.65 -10.56
C ALA A 17 -8.28 -6.70 -9.92
N VAL A 18 -7.02 -6.74 -10.35
CA VAL A 18 -5.99 -7.61 -9.74
C VAL A 18 -5.77 -7.24 -8.26
N SER A 19 -5.71 -5.94 -7.95
CA SER A 19 -5.56 -5.45 -6.58
C SER A 19 -6.69 -5.91 -5.68
N VAL A 20 -7.94 -5.77 -6.12
CA VAL A 20 -9.14 -6.22 -5.39
C VAL A 20 -9.11 -7.74 -5.20
N ALA A 21 -8.77 -8.51 -6.23
CA ALA A 21 -8.67 -9.96 -6.13
C ALA A 21 -7.62 -10.39 -5.09
N LEU A 22 -6.44 -9.74 -5.07
CA LEU A 22 -5.42 -9.98 -4.06
C LEU A 22 -5.85 -9.50 -2.66
N TYR A 23 -6.67 -8.46 -2.57
CA TYR A 23 -7.20 -7.97 -1.30
C TYR A 23 -8.17 -9.00 -0.68
N ALA A 24 -8.97 -9.69 -1.49
CA ALA A 24 -9.84 -10.76 -1.03
C ALA A 24 -9.09 -11.97 -0.45
N LEU A 25 -7.82 -12.17 -0.82
CA LEU A 25 -6.94 -13.24 -0.32
C LEU A 25 -6.15 -12.84 0.94
N ASN A 26 -6.62 -11.84 1.69
CA ASN A 26 -5.96 -11.42 2.92
C ASN A 26 -5.99 -12.53 3.99
N PHE A 27 -4.98 -12.52 4.85
CA PHE A 27 -4.90 -13.42 6.01
C PHE A 27 -4.54 -12.64 7.27
N VAL A 28 -5.07 -13.09 8.41
CA VAL A 28 -4.84 -12.45 9.70
C VAL A 28 -3.45 -12.83 10.20
N VAL A 29 -2.65 -11.83 10.57
CA VAL A 29 -1.33 -12.05 11.22
C VAL A 29 -1.42 -11.69 12.70
N PHE A 30 -2.04 -10.55 13.00
CA PHE A 30 -2.36 -10.08 14.35
C PHE A 30 -3.69 -9.35 14.29
N GLU A 31 -4.71 -9.67 15.05
CA GLU A 31 -5.95 -8.87 15.01
C GLU A 31 -5.70 -7.44 15.50
N PRO A 32 -6.19 -6.38 14.81
CA PRO A 32 -6.99 -6.37 13.59
C PRO A 32 -6.19 -6.28 12.26
N LEU A 33 -4.86 -6.36 12.31
CA LEU A 33 -3.94 -6.29 11.18
C LEU A 33 -3.97 -7.54 10.29
N LYS A 34 -4.32 -7.31 9.04
CA LYS A 34 -4.36 -8.31 7.96
C LYS A 34 -3.23 -8.06 6.98
N MET A 35 -2.55 -9.14 6.59
CA MET A 35 -1.56 -9.11 5.52
C MET A 35 -2.25 -9.47 4.20
N ASP A 36 -1.88 -8.76 3.14
CA ASP A 36 -2.42 -8.92 1.80
C ASP A 36 -1.41 -8.41 0.77
N PHE A 37 -1.59 -8.81 -0.48
CA PHE A 37 -0.73 -8.39 -1.60
C PHE A 37 -1.41 -7.35 -2.51
N SER A 38 -2.54 -6.77 -2.10
CA SER A 38 -3.29 -5.81 -2.92
C SER A 38 -2.52 -4.51 -3.18
N ASP A 39 -1.57 -4.17 -2.31
CA ASP A 39 -0.66 -3.03 -2.46
C ASP A 39 0.36 -3.22 -3.59
N LEU A 40 0.63 -4.46 -4.00
CA LEU A 40 1.62 -4.75 -5.04
C LEU A 40 1.19 -4.17 -6.40
N PRO A 41 -0.04 -4.38 -6.91
CA PRO A 41 -0.53 -3.67 -8.09
C PRO A 41 -0.50 -2.14 -7.99
N VAL A 42 -0.66 -1.56 -6.80
CA VAL A 42 -0.53 -0.10 -6.59
C VAL A 42 0.91 0.35 -6.86
N ILE A 43 1.89 -0.34 -6.27
CA ILE A 43 3.32 -0.09 -6.49
C ILE A 43 3.68 -0.25 -7.98
N VAL A 44 3.21 -1.32 -8.61
CA VAL A 44 3.41 -1.58 -10.05
C VAL A 44 2.86 -0.41 -10.86
N THR A 45 1.61 -0.01 -10.62
CA THR A 45 0.96 1.11 -11.31
C THR A 45 1.75 2.40 -11.13
N GLY A 46 2.14 2.73 -9.90
CA GLY A 46 2.91 3.92 -9.58
C GLY A 46 4.26 3.96 -10.30
N SER A 47 4.97 2.83 -10.31
CA SER A 47 6.28 2.70 -10.96
C SER A 47 6.22 2.82 -12.50
N MET A 48 5.13 2.36 -13.12
CA MET A 48 4.98 2.31 -14.57
C MET A 48 4.30 3.55 -15.16
N LEU A 49 3.24 4.03 -14.50
CA LEU A 49 2.34 5.06 -15.02
C LEU A 49 2.44 6.38 -14.25
N GLY A 50 3.12 6.39 -13.10
CA GLY A 50 3.34 7.54 -12.25
C GLY A 50 2.35 7.65 -11.08
N LEU A 51 2.48 8.75 -10.33
CA LEU A 51 1.79 8.95 -9.06
C LEU A 51 0.26 8.91 -9.16
N ILE A 52 -0.32 9.68 -10.07
CA ILE A 52 -1.79 9.84 -10.16
C ILE A 52 -2.48 8.51 -10.48
N PRO A 53 -2.07 7.72 -11.50
CA PRO A 53 -2.59 6.38 -11.71
C PRO A 53 -2.48 5.46 -10.49
N GLY A 54 -1.35 5.50 -9.78
CA GLY A 54 -1.16 4.70 -8.56
C GLY A 54 -2.16 5.06 -7.45
N ILE A 55 -2.39 6.35 -7.21
CA ILE A 55 -3.40 6.82 -6.24
C ILE A 55 -4.80 6.37 -6.65
N ILE A 56 -5.14 6.42 -7.94
CA ILE A 56 -6.45 5.97 -8.43
C ILE A 56 -6.65 4.47 -8.15
N VAL A 57 -5.64 3.63 -8.41
CA VAL A 57 -5.71 2.19 -8.11
C VAL A 57 -5.86 1.95 -6.60
N ALA A 58 -5.08 2.66 -5.77
CA ALA A 58 -5.18 2.57 -4.31
C ALA A 58 -6.57 2.99 -3.79
N PHE A 59 -7.15 4.04 -4.35
CA PHE A 59 -8.50 4.48 -3.99
C PHE A 59 -9.55 3.45 -4.40
N LEU A 60 -9.55 3.02 -5.67
CA LEU A 60 -10.56 2.12 -6.20
C LEU A 60 -10.52 0.74 -5.52
N LYS A 61 -9.32 0.19 -5.24
CA LYS A 61 -9.23 -1.11 -4.56
C LYS A 61 -9.89 -1.07 -3.17
N ASN A 62 -9.69 0.01 -2.41
CA ASN A 62 -10.20 0.16 -1.05
C ASN A 62 -11.70 0.50 -1.08
N LEU A 63 -12.14 1.29 -2.06
CA LEU A 63 -13.56 1.58 -2.27
C LEU A 63 -14.34 0.29 -2.59
N ILE A 64 -13.83 -0.52 -3.52
CA ILE A 64 -14.47 -1.80 -3.86
C ILE A 64 -14.42 -2.77 -2.68
N HIS A 65 -13.28 -2.86 -1.98
CA HIS A 65 -13.19 -3.69 -0.79
C HIS A 65 -14.22 -3.28 0.26
N LEU A 66 -14.34 -1.99 0.59
CA LEU A 66 -15.30 -1.48 1.56
C LEU A 66 -16.75 -1.88 1.27
N PHE A 67 -17.19 -1.74 0.01
CA PHE A 67 -18.60 -1.97 -0.35
C PHE A 67 -18.94 -3.43 -0.68
N PHE A 68 -17.98 -4.24 -1.12
CA PHE A 68 -18.27 -5.57 -1.68
C PHE A 68 -17.60 -6.73 -0.93
N LEU A 69 -16.49 -6.50 -0.21
CA LEU A 69 -15.71 -7.56 0.44
C LEU A 69 -15.62 -7.37 1.96
N GLY A 70 -15.62 -6.12 2.42
CA GLY A 70 -15.36 -5.69 3.78
C GLY A 70 -16.61 -5.66 4.66
N SER A 71 -17.46 -6.69 4.61
CA SER A 71 -18.70 -6.77 5.39
C SER A 71 -18.53 -6.55 6.91
N THR A 72 -17.29 -6.67 7.40
CA THR A 72 -16.88 -6.45 8.80
C THR A 72 -15.73 -5.45 8.97
N SER A 73 -15.20 -4.88 7.88
CA SER A 73 -14.03 -3.98 7.92
C SER A 73 -14.48 -2.55 8.25
N PRO A 74 -14.01 -1.94 9.36
CA PRO A 74 -14.33 -0.56 9.67
C PRO A 74 -13.76 0.38 8.60
N VAL A 75 -14.49 1.45 8.28
CA VAL A 75 -14.06 2.47 7.29
C VAL A 75 -12.64 2.98 7.59
N VAL A 76 -12.28 3.14 8.88
CA VAL A 76 -10.93 3.58 9.29
C VAL A 76 -9.83 2.60 8.86
N GLY A 77 -10.13 1.29 8.78
CA GLY A 77 -9.21 0.27 8.28
C GLY A 77 -8.89 0.45 6.80
N GLU A 78 -9.91 0.77 5.99
CA GLU A 78 -9.72 1.04 4.56
C GLU A 78 -8.97 2.35 4.32
N VAL A 79 -9.21 3.37 5.14
CA VAL A 79 -8.44 4.63 5.10
C VAL A 79 -6.97 4.38 5.48
N ALA A 80 -6.73 3.58 6.52
CA ALA A 80 -5.39 3.16 6.91
C ALA A 80 -4.68 2.35 5.80
N ASN A 81 -5.38 1.40 5.18
CA ASN A 81 -4.84 0.60 4.07
C ASN A 81 -4.51 1.49 2.87
N MET A 82 -5.43 2.38 2.44
CA MET A 82 -5.20 3.34 1.36
C MET A 82 -3.99 4.25 1.65
N SER A 83 -3.85 4.73 2.88
CA SER A 83 -2.70 5.56 3.29
C SER A 83 -1.39 4.79 3.15
N PHE A 84 -1.36 3.55 3.63
CA PHE A 84 -0.21 2.66 3.47
C PHE A 84 0.12 2.43 1.99
N SER A 85 -0.87 2.11 1.14
CA SER A 85 -0.69 1.88 -0.30
C SER A 85 -0.03 3.07 -0.99
N ILE A 86 -0.47 4.29 -0.65
CA ILE A 86 0.07 5.51 -1.25
C ILE A 86 1.51 5.73 -0.78
N LEU A 87 1.75 5.63 0.54
CA LEU A 87 3.07 5.87 1.13
C LEU A 87 4.13 4.90 0.59
N ILE A 88 3.83 3.62 0.50
CA ILE A 88 4.78 2.62 0.00
C ILE A 88 5.07 2.78 -1.51
N MET A 89 4.09 3.25 -2.28
CA MET A 89 4.22 3.45 -3.72
C MET A 89 4.97 4.73 -4.09
N LEU A 90 4.89 5.78 -3.26
CA LEU A 90 5.45 7.11 -3.54
C LEU A 90 6.91 7.10 -4.06
N PRO A 91 7.87 6.41 -3.42
CA PRO A 91 9.26 6.44 -3.87
C PRO A 91 9.44 5.80 -5.24
N PHE A 92 8.63 4.79 -5.57
CA PHE A 92 8.66 4.14 -6.88
C PHE A 92 8.06 5.01 -7.98
N ALA A 93 7.07 5.84 -7.66
CA ALA A 93 6.45 6.77 -8.61
C ALA A 93 7.24 8.06 -8.83
N LEU A 94 7.94 8.58 -7.82
CA LEU A 94 8.57 9.90 -7.86
C LEU A 94 10.08 9.87 -8.11
N LEU A 95 10.81 8.90 -7.56
CA LEU A 95 12.25 8.87 -7.68
C LEU A 95 12.67 8.33 -9.05
N LYS A 96 13.64 8.99 -9.68
CA LYS A 96 14.17 8.58 -11.00
C LYS A 96 15.21 7.47 -10.88
N GLY A 97 15.41 6.74 -11.98
CA GLY A 97 16.40 5.66 -12.09
C GLY A 97 15.77 4.28 -12.19
N LYS A 98 16.28 3.48 -13.13
CA LYS A 98 15.79 2.12 -13.45
C LYS A 98 16.76 1.01 -13.02
N LYS A 99 18.02 1.35 -12.74
CA LYS A 99 19.05 0.40 -12.31
C LYS A 99 18.72 -0.20 -10.94
N TRP A 100 19.27 -1.38 -10.65
CA TRP A 100 19.00 -2.15 -9.43
C TRP A 100 19.45 -1.40 -8.17
N ASP A 101 20.65 -0.81 -8.16
CA ASP A 101 21.12 0.07 -7.08
C ASP A 101 20.10 1.18 -6.72
N LYS A 102 19.46 1.79 -7.73
CA LYS A 102 18.41 2.79 -7.52
C LYS A 102 17.12 2.21 -6.97
N TYR A 103 16.78 0.98 -7.34
CA TYR A 103 15.62 0.32 -6.78
C TYR A 103 15.84 -0.05 -5.29
N LEU A 104 17.03 -0.50 -4.89
CA LEU A 104 17.31 -0.81 -3.48
C LEU A 104 17.07 0.42 -2.61
N ILE A 105 17.59 1.57 -3.05
CA ILE A 105 17.38 2.87 -2.41
C ILE A 105 15.89 3.21 -2.35
N LYS A 106 15.15 3.06 -3.45
CA LYS A 106 13.70 3.29 -3.48
C LYS A 106 12.94 2.41 -2.49
N SER A 107 13.33 1.15 -2.37
CA SER A 107 12.70 0.18 -1.47
C SER A 107 12.95 0.52 -0.02
N ILE A 108 14.19 0.90 0.33
CA ILE A 108 14.52 1.36 1.69
C ILE A 108 13.70 2.61 2.05
N ILE A 109 13.64 3.59 1.14
CA ILE A 109 12.83 4.80 1.35
C ILE A 109 11.33 4.45 1.46
N ALA A 110 10.83 3.51 0.66
CA ALA A 110 9.43 3.07 0.71
C ALA A 110 9.08 2.41 2.03
N ILE A 111 9.92 1.50 2.52
CA ILE A 111 9.73 0.83 3.81
C ILE A 111 9.72 1.85 4.95
N LEU A 112 10.69 2.76 4.99
CA LEU A 112 10.77 3.78 6.03
C LEU A 112 9.61 4.76 5.97
N LEU A 113 9.26 5.25 4.77
CA LEU A 113 8.16 6.20 4.57
C LEU A 113 6.80 5.59 4.93
N ALA A 114 6.53 4.37 4.47
CA ALA A 114 5.29 3.68 4.80
C ALA A 114 5.19 3.37 6.29
N SER A 115 6.28 2.89 6.91
CA SER A 115 6.28 2.54 8.33
C SER A 115 6.15 3.78 9.22
N ALA A 116 6.87 4.86 8.92
CA ALA A 116 6.78 6.12 9.67
C ALA A 116 5.43 6.82 9.46
N GLY A 117 4.92 6.84 8.23
CA GLY A 117 3.59 7.41 7.97
C GLY A 117 2.48 6.61 8.64
N MET A 118 2.57 5.27 8.64
CA MET A 118 1.62 4.43 9.37
C MET A 118 1.80 4.50 10.88
N PHE A 119 2.98 4.78 11.41
CA PHE A 119 3.16 5.08 12.82
C PHE A 119 2.30 6.28 13.23
N VAL A 120 2.39 7.38 12.46
CA VAL A 120 1.59 8.59 12.69
C VAL A 120 0.09 8.31 12.50
N MET A 121 -0.30 7.66 11.39
CA MET A 121 -1.68 7.33 11.10
C MET A 121 -2.31 6.45 12.18
N ASN A 122 -1.61 5.40 12.61
CA ASN A 122 -2.13 4.48 13.60
C ASN A 122 -2.26 5.14 14.97
N TYR A 123 -1.27 5.94 15.36
CA TYR A 123 -1.34 6.68 16.60
C TYR A 123 -2.52 7.64 16.54
N PHE A 124 -2.56 8.61 15.63
CA PHE A 124 -3.51 9.74 15.70
C PHE A 124 -4.91 9.46 15.16
N VAL A 125 -5.07 8.50 14.25
CA VAL A 125 -6.36 8.27 13.56
C VAL A 125 -6.91 6.90 13.92
N THR A 126 -6.16 5.84 13.62
CA THR A 126 -6.69 4.47 13.68
C THR A 126 -7.03 4.05 15.11
N MET A 127 -6.09 4.14 16.06
CA MET A 127 -6.31 3.69 17.44
C MET A 127 -7.42 4.47 18.17
N PRO A 128 -7.47 5.83 18.12
CA PRO A 128 -8.58 6.59 18.69
C PRO A 128 -9.94 6.21 18.10
N TRP A 129 -9.99 5.93 16.79
CA TRP A 129 -11.23 5.51 16.13
C TRP A 129 -11.71 4.15 16.65
N TYR A 130 -10.78 3.25 17.00
CA TYR A 130 -11.07 1.99 17.66
C TYR A 130 -11.38 2.13 19.16
N GLY A 131 -11.44 3.35 19.71
CA GLY A 131 -11.73 3.61 21.11
C GLY A 131 -10.53 3.48 22.05
N ILE A 132 -9.33 3.27 21.51
CA ILE A 132 -8.09 3.17 22.29
C ILE A 132 -7.56 4.58 22.50
N ASN A 133 -8.00 5.23 23.58
CA ASN A 133 -7.70 6.63 23.86
C ASN A 133 -6.48 6.83 24.78
N GLU A 134 -6.20 5.85 25.65
CA GLU A 134 -5.09 5.88 26.59
C GLU A 134 -3.72 5.93 25.86
N SER A 135 -2.92 6.95 26.16
CA SER A 135 -1.67 7.20 25.43
C SER A 135 -0.63 6.11 25.67
N SER A 136 -0.56 5.58 26.89
CA SER A 136 0.37 4.50 27.25
C SER A 136 0.05 3.20 26.50
N GLU A 137 -1.24 2.87 26.36
CA GLU A 137 -1.70 1.72 25.62
C GLU A 137 -1.41 1.87 24.12
N ARG A 138 -1.69 3.04 23.54
CA ARG A 138 -1.38 3.34 22.13
C ARG A 138 0.10 3.17 21.84
N ILE A 139 0.98 3.75 22.66
CA ILE A 139 2.43 3.62 22.50
C ILE A 139 2.85 2.14 22.58
N ARG A 140 2.33 1.39 23.55
CA ARG A 140 2.62 -0.03 23.69
C ARG A 140 2.23 -0.82 22.44
N LEU A 141 1.00 -0.66 21.95
CA LEU A 141 0.53 -1.35 20.74
C LEU A 141 1.32 -0.94 19.50
N LEU A 142 1.68 0.33 19.40
CA LEU A 142 2.42 0.89 18.28
C LEU A 142 3.79 0.23 18.12
N PHE A 143 4.55 0.08 19.22
CA PHE A 143 5.87 -0.53 19.18
C PHE A 143 5.84 -2.06 19.16
N SER A 144 4.86 -2.69 19.81
CA SER A 144 4.79 -4.16 19.91
C SER A 144 4.14 -4.84 18.70
N VAL A 145 3.16 -4.19 18.05
CA VAL A 145 2.34 -4.80 17.01
C VAL A 145 2.41 -4.03 15.70
N TYR A 146 2.01 -2.76 15.69
CA TYR A 146 1.76 -2.02 14.44
C TYR A 146 3.05 -1.69 13.67
N THR A 147 4.08 -1.20 14.35
CA THR A 147 5.34 -0.82 13.69
C THR A 147 6.10 -2.04 13.15
N PRO A 148 6.27 -3.14 13.93
CA PRO A 148 6.86 -4.37 13.40
C PRO A 148 6.06 -4.93 12.22
N PHE A 149 4.73 -4.95 12.32
CA PHE A 149 3.87 -5.40 11.22
C PHE A 149 4.07 -4.57 9.95
N ASN A 150 4.05 -3.24 10.03
CA ASN A 150 4.20 -2.37 8.86
C ASN A 150 5.60 -2.50 8.22
N LEU A 151 6.65 -2.69 9.02
CA LEU A 151 8.01 -2.95 8.52
C LEU A 151 8.06 -4.27 7.75
N VAL A 152 7.52 -5.33 8.32
CA VAL A 152 7.49 -6.67 7.69
C VAL A 152 6.63 -6.65 6.43
N LYS A 153 5.41 -6.09 6.49
CA LYS A 153 4.52 -5.96 5.32
C LYS A 153 5.23 -5.20 4.20
N SER A 154 5.86 -4.07 4.51
CA SER A 154 6.58 -3.27 3.52
C SER A 154 7.77 -4.02 2.90
N ALA A 155 8.55 -4.71 3.72
CA ALA A 155 9.70 -5.50 3.27
C ALA A 155 9.28 -6.64 2.34
N ILE A 156 8.21 -7.36 2.68
CA ILE A 156 7.64 -8.43 1.84
C ILE A 156 7.17 -7.85 0.50
N LEU A 157 6.39 -6.77 0.52
CA LEU A 157 5.87 -6.15 -0.71
C LEU A 157 7.00 -5.65 -1.62
N CYS A 158 8.01 -5.02 -1.05
CA CYS A 158 9.20 -4.63 -1.80
C CYS A 158 9.94 -5.86 -2.33
N GLY A 159 10.18 -6.89 -1.53
CA GLY A 159 10.81 -8.14 -1.97
C GLY A 159 10.09 -8.78 -3.16
N VAL A 160 8.76 -8.92 -3.09
CA VAL A 160 7.95 -9.46 -4.20
C VAL A 160 8.00 -8.52 -5.41
N PHE A 161 7.92 -7.21 -5.21
CA PHE A 161 8.04 -6.25 -6.31
C PHE A 161 9.39 -6.37 -7.03
N ALA A 162 10.49 -6.63 -6.30
CA ALA A 162 11.82 -6.83 -6.89
C ALA A 162 11.84 -8.02 -7.86
N LEU A 163 11.13 -9.10 -7.52
CA LEU A 163 11.08 -10.33 -8.32
C LEU A 163 10.31 -10.17 -9.63
N ILE A 164 9.30 -9.28 -9.65
CA ILE A 164 8.45 -9.03 -10.83
C ILE A 164 8.88 -7.81 -11.65
N LYS A 165 9.74 -6.95 -11.09
CA LYS A 165 10.21 -5.73 -11.76
C LYS A 165 10.91 -6.00 -13.10
N PRO A 166 11.81 -7.00 -13.25
CA PRO A 166 12.46 -7.26 -14.54
C PRO A 166 11.47 -7.54 -15.67
N GLN A 167 10.34 -8.19 -15.38
CA GLN A 167 9.28 -8.51 -16.32
C GLN A 167 8.50 -7.23 -16.68
N ILE A 168 8.22 -6.39 -15.69
CA ILE A 168 7.57 -5.09 -15.87
C ILE A 168 8.42 -4.15 -16.74
N ASP A 169 9.73 -4.10 -16.51
CA ASP A 169 10.65 -3.26 -17.28
C ASP A 169 10.70 -3.66 -18.77
N ARG A 170 10.45 -4.95 -19.11
CA ARG A 170 10.37 -5.43 -20.50
C ARG A 170 9.09 -5.01 -21.22
N MET A 171 8.05 -4.62 -20.49
CA MET A 171 6.74 -4.23 -21.06
C MET A 171 6.64 -2.73 -21.41
N ASN A 172 7.67 -1.95 -21.07
CA ASN A 172 7.78 -0.51 -21.33
C ASN A 172 8.84 -0.23 -22.38
#